data_AF-A0A9P8VUC5-F1
#
_entry.id   AF-A0A9P8VUC5-F1
#
_cell.length_a   1.000
_cell.length_b   1.000
_cell.length_c   1.000
_cell.angle_alpha   90.00
_cell.angle_beta   90.00
_cell.angle_gamma   90.00
#
_symmetry.space_group_name_H-M   'P 1'
#
loop_
_entity.id
_entity.type
_entity.pdbx_description
1 polymer ?
#
loop_
_entity_poly.entity_id
_entity_poly.type
_entity_poly.pdbx_seq_one_letter_code
_entity_poly.pdbx_strand_id
1 'polypeptide(L)'
;MSDSSQRTLTWWQSRADFELIQGNHWNFQITQAVAAGQASPESNIIWKSKALAPFTAISWKDRYALNWTATLPLPGVELSIYGNWQPCSKGQVFDLNENGFWAPSRAPGKPGWLSVGNINYKYPGIPGIHIVVGVLDATSGEYSPIFIDSARLPRGSSAEFQPQGKLTWWLESGTHTSQVYLGSKSKTASWDVSNPAHSTGKFEWWTSFIFAEGEWTISEEAPPQQLVMPPPAAFVEESWPLQILLDPFGWMVRFGVVVATDSRSDLVDYLHARLSEYFEGLEIAFGGDDGSSLTITYKAVRGAQVGSFAAIGIIAGSTTDGSKDHINASLKDALMSGKLPQDETWDIMPGSASIDDAPTVEESTVEEA
;
A
#
# COMPACT_ATOMS: atom_id res chain seq x y z
N MET A 1 -0.61 -24.29 -17.47
CA MET A 1 0.16 -23.14 -16.98
C MET A 1 -0.75 -22.43 -15.99
N SER A 2 -0.46 -22.46 -14.69
CA SER A 2 -1.23 -21.71 -13.70
C SER A 2 -1.04 -20.22 -14.00
N ASP A 3 -2.14 -19.51 -14.21
CA ASP A 3 -2.12 -18.06 -14.42
C ASP A 3 -1.42 -17.42 -13.21
N SER A 4 -0.25 -16.82 -13.44
CA SER A 4 0.49 -16.17 -12.36
C SER A 4 -0.34 -14.96 -11.93
N SER A 5 -0.98 -15.04 -10.76
CA SER A 5 -1.85 -13.99 -10.24
C SER A 5 -1.11 -12.65 -10.28
N GLN A 6 -1.74 -11.63 -10.86
CA GLN A 6 -1.20 -10.27 -10.86
C GLN A 6 -1.08 -9.79 -9.41
N ARG A 7 0.07 -9.22 -9.08
CA ARG A 7 0.34 -8.57 -7.80
C ARG A 7 0.34 -7.06 -7.98
N THR A 8 -0.13 -6.35 -6.97
CA THR A 8 -0.15 -4.89 -6.98
C THR A 8 0.24 -4.34 -5.62
N LEU A 9 1.18 -3.41 -5.60
CA LEU A 9 1.44 -2.52 -4.46
C LEU A 9 0.97 -1.13 -4.87
N THR A 10 0.02 -0.58 -4.14
CA THR A 10 -0.52 0.76 -4.38
C THR A 10 0.03 1.71 -3.33
N TRP A 11 0.85 2.66 -3.77
CA TRP A 11 1.12 3.85 -3.01
C TRP A 11 -0.15 4.69 -2.92
N TRP A 12 -0.46 5.13 -1.71
CA TRP A 12 -1.51 6.08 -1.42
C TRP A 12 -0.99 7.12 -0.43
N GLN A 13 -1.34 8.40 -0.63
CA GLN A 13 -0.88 9.46 0.25
C GLN A 13 -1.98 10.49 0.53
N SER A 14 -2.00 10.95 1.79
CA SER A 14 -2.75 12.14 2.19
C SER A 14 -2.27 13.38 1.43
N ARG A 15 -3.13 14.39 1.23
CA ARG A 15 -2.75 15.60 0.51
C ARG A 15 -1.56 16.34 1.15
N ALA A 16 -1.52 16.48 2.47
CA ALA A 16 -0.44 17.24 3.12
C ALA A 16 0.91 16.53 3.04
N ASP A 17 0.95 15.23 3.35
CA ASP A 17 2.20 14.48 3.21
C ASP A 17 2.64 14.48 1.74
N PHE A 18 1.70 14.34 0.81
CA PHE A 18 2.00 14.39 -0.62
C PHE A 18 2.64 15.72 -1.03
N GLU A 19 2.09 16.85 -0.59
CA GLU A 19 2.65 18.19 -0.84
C GLU A 19 4.06 18.34 -0.25
N LEU A 20 4.30 17.84 0.97
CA LEU A 20 5.63 17.84 1.59
C LEU A 20 6.63 16.95 0.84
N ILE A 21 6.21 15.75 0.44
CA ILE A 21 7.04 14.81 -0.30
C ILE A 21 7.34 15.35 -1.70
N GLN A 22 6.36 15.94 -2.40
CA GLN A 22 6.56 16.61 -3.67
C GLN A 22 7.52 17.80 -3.55
N GLY A 23 7.39 18.60 -2.49
CA GLY A 23 8.29 19.71 -2.21
C GLY A 23 9.76 19.29 -2.05
N ASN A 24 10.01 18.04 -1.65
CA ASN A 24 11.35 17.44 -1.58
C ASN A 24 11.80 16.78 -2.90
N HIS A 25 10.97 16.80 -3.95
CA HIS A 25 11.21 16.17 -5.24
C HIS A 25 11.53 14.66 -5.15
N TRP A 26 10.92 13.97 -4.18
CA TRP A 26 11.10 12.54 -4.00
C TRP A 26 10.25 11.73 -4.97
N ASN A 27 10.75 10.55 -5.30
CA ASN A 27 10.09 9.52 -6.09
C ASN A 27 9.92 8.25 -5.25
N PHE A 28 8.88 7.47 -5.57
CA PHE A 28 8.69 6.15 -4.97
C PHE A 28 9.61 5.13 -5.63
N GLN A 29 10.55 4.60 -4.85
CA GLN A 29 11.50 3.60 -5.28
C GLN A 29 11.09 2.23 -4.75
N ILE A 30 11.17 1.20 -5.60
CA ILE A 30 10.92 -0.19 -5.20
C ILE A 30 11.99 -1.12 -5.74
N THR A 31 12.36 -2.11 -4.93
CA THR A 31 13.28 -3.20 -5.26
C THR A 31 12.68 -4.53 -4.88
N GLN A 32 13.11 -5.59 -5.58
CA GLN A 32 12.79 -6.97 -5.23
C GLN A 32 14.08 -7.71 -4.88
N ALA A 33 14.02 -8.61 -3.89
CA ALA A 33 15.17 -9.39 -3.49
C ALA A 33 15.35 -10.65 -4.37
N VAL A 34 16.59 -10.98 -4.70
CA VAL A 34 16.98 -12.19 -5.41
C VAL A 34 18.15 -12.84 -4.67
N ALA A 35 18.09 -14.15 -4.45
CA ALA A 35 19.24 -14.92 -3.94
C ALA A 35 20.05 -15.48 -5.11
N ALA A 36 21.37 -15.35 -5.07
CA ALA A 36 22.28 -15.92 -6.06
C ALA A 36 23.07 -17.09 -5.44
N GLY A 37 22.92 -18.30 -5.98
CA GLY A 37 23.56 -19.50 -5.46
C GLY A 37 23.20 -19.81 -4.00
N GLN A 38 24.19 -19.79 -3.10
CA GLN A 38 23.99 -20.01 -1.65
C GLN A 38 24.03 -18.70 -0.84
N ALA A 39 24.10 -17.54 -1.51
CA ALA A 39 24.15 -16.25 -0.86
C ALA A 39 22.78 -15.85 -0.28
N SER A 40 22.81 -14.98 0.73
CA SER A 40 21.59 -14.34 1.24
C SER A 40 20.92 -13.52 0.13
N PRO A 41 19.57 -13.43 0.12
CA PRO A 41 18.87 -12.59 -0.84
C PRO A 41 19.33 -11.12 -0.76
N GLU A 42 19.56 -10.52 -1.92
CA GLU A 42 19.95 -9.11 -2.03
C GLU A 42 19.10 -8.36 -3.05
N SER A 43 19.08 -7.04 -2.92
CA SER A 43 18.43 -6.11 -3.85
C SER A 43 19.45 -5.08 -4.29
N ASN A 44 19.83 -5.10 -5.56
CA ASN A 44 20.89 -4.24 -6.09
C ASN A 44 20.47 -3.44 -7.34
N ILE A 45 19.22 -3.59 -7.80
CA ILE A 45 18.62 -2.79 -8.86
C ILE A 45 17.30 -2.20 -8.36
N ILE A 46 17.14 -0.90 -8.52
CA ILE A 46 15.86 -0.21 -8.35
C ILE A 46 14.95 -0.63 -9.50
N TRP A 47 13.95 -1.46 -9.20
CA TRP A 47 13.07 -2.06 -10.19
C TRP A 47 12.12 -1.04 -10.81
N LYS A 48 11.51 -0.18 -10.00
CA LYS A 48 10.72 0.96 -10.47
C LYS A 48 11.03 2.20 -9.64
N SER A 49 11.16 3.31 -10.32
CA SER A 49 11.05 4.67 -9.78
C SER A 49 9.81 5.29 -10.38
N LYS A 50 8.86 5.70 -9.54
CA LYS A 50 7.64 6.38 -9.99
C LYS A 50 7.59 7.79 -9.42
N ALA A 51 7.33 8.75 -10.31
CA ALA A 51 6.86 10.06 -9.89
C ALA A 51 5.57 9.87 -9.09
N LEU A 52 5.48 10.61 -7.99
CA LEU A 52 4.39 10.46 -7.07
C LEU A 52 3.14 11.15 -7.63
N ALA A 53 2.04 10.39 -7.64
CA ALA A 53 0.68 10.90 -7.66
C ALA A 53 -0.01 10.47 -6.34
N PRO A 54 -1.14 11.08 -5.94
CA PRO A 54 -1.87 10.70 -4.73
C PRO A 54 -2.17 9.20 -4.64
N PHE A 55 -2.34 8.56 -5.81
CA PHE A 55 -2.39 7.12 -5.97
C PHE A 55 -1.40 6.70 -7.04
N THR A 56 -0.51 5.76 -6.72
CA THR A 56 0.46 5.22 -7.67
C THR A 56 0.53 3.70 -7.51
N ALA A 57 -0.01 2.97 -8.48
CA ALA A 57 0.02 1.51 -8.48
C ALA A 57 1.24 0.98 -9.23
N ILE A 58 1.87 -0.06 -8.67
CA ILE A 58 2.89 -0.86 -9.32
C ILE A 58 2.37 -2.29 -9.38
N SER A 59 2.18 -2.81 -10.60
CA SER A 59 1.66 -4.16 -10.82
C SER A 59 2.61 -5.03 -11.61
N TRP A 60 2.73 -6.29 -11.22
CA TRP A 60 3.60 -7.26 -11.87
C TRP A 60 3.01 -8.67 -11.84
N LYS A 61 3.61 -9.56 -12.61
CA LYS A 61 3.32 -10.99 -12.60
C LYS A 61 4.56 -11.75 -12.15
N ASP A 62 4.38 -12.84 -11.40
CA ASP A 62 5.46 -13.77 -11.02
C ASP A 62 5.94 -14.61 -12.23
N ARG A 63 6.36 -13.91 -13.27
CA ARG A 63 6.95 -14.42 -14.50
C ARG A 63 8.28 -13.73 -14.66
N TYR A 64 9.34 -14.53 -14.71
CA TYR A 64 10.70 -14.03 -14.72
C TYR A 64 11.36 -14.28 -16.07
N ALA A 65 12.42 -13.52 -16.33
CA ALA A 65 13.28 -13.73 -17.48
C ALA A 65 14.74 -13.53 -17.09
N LEU A 66 15.62 -14.14 -17.88
CA LEU A 66 17.06 -13.96 -17.80
C LEU A 66 17.54 -13.08 -18.95
N ASN A 67 18.49 -12.20 -18.65
CA ASN A 67 19.28 -11.48 -19.64
C ASN A 67 20.73 -11.42 -19.15
N TRP A 68 21.61 -10.77 -19.90
CA TRP A 68 23.00 -10.62 -19.51
C TRP A 68 23.59 -9.32 -20.02
N THR A 69 24.67 -8.88 -19.38
CA THR A 69 25.50 -7.75 -19.83
C THR A 69 26.97 -8.08 -19.66
N ALA A 70 27.83 -7.52 -20.53
CA ALA A 70 29.28 -7.66 -20.43
C ALA A 70 29.88 -6.76 -19.33
N THR A 71 29.16 -5.70 -18.94
CA THR A 71 29.64 -4.68 -18.01
C THR A 71 28.66 -4.52 -16.86
N LEU A 72 29.16 -4.62 -15.63
CA LEU A 72 28.43 -4.19 -14.45
C LEU A 72 28.37 -2.66 -14.44
N PRO A 73 27.18 -2.03 -14.46
CA PRO A 73 27.07 -0.58 -14.36
C PRO A 73 27.59 -0.11 -12.99
N LEU A 74 28.14 1.10 -12.95
CA LEU A 74 28.47 1.75 -11.68
C LEU A 74 27.17 2.07 -10.91
N PRO A 75 27.22 2.16 -9.56
CA PRO A 75 26.15 2.75 -8.77
C PRO A 75 25.62 4.04 -9.42
N GLY A 76 24.30 4.11 -9.62
CA GLY A 76 23.59 5.27 -10.20
C GLY A 76 23.48 5.28 -11.70
N VAL A 77 24.15 4.36 -12.38
CA VAL A 77 24.05 4.26 -13.83
C VAL A 77 22.92 3.32 -14.17
N GLU A 78 22.08 3.74 -15.12
CA GLU A 78 21.00 2.91 -15.63
C GLU A 78 21.59 1.65 -16.29
N LEU A 79 21.08 0.50 -15.88
CA LEU A 79 21.42 -0.78 -16.48
C LEU A 79 20.85 -0.84 -17.90
N SER A 80 21.72 -0.57 -18.86
CA SER A 80 21.40 -0.75 -20.28
C SER A 80 21.47 -2.23 -20.66
N ILE A 81 20.35 -2.80 -21.10
CA ILE A 81 20.22 -4.20 -21.51
C ILE A 81 19.96 -4.22 -23.01
N TYR A 82 20.85 -4.88 -23.76
CA TYR A 82 20.78 -4.94 -25.23
C TYR A 82 20.41 -6.33 -25.77
N GLY A 83 20.34 -7.35 -24.90
CA GLY A 83 20.00 -8.72 -25.26
C GLY A 83 18.49 -9.01 -25.24
N ASN A 84 18.09 -10.12 -25.86
CA ASN A 84 16.72 -10.62 -25.74
C ASN A 84 16.51 -11.24 -24.36
N TRP A 85 15.45 -10.81 -23.68
CA TRP A 85 14.97 -11.48 -22.48
C TRP A 85 14.60 -12.92 -22.82
N GLN A 86 15.09 -13.88 -22.03
CA GLN A 86 14.68 -15.27 -22.07
C GLN A 86 13.67 -15.54 -20.96
N PRO A 87 12.36 -15.63 -21.26
CA PRO A 87 11.37 -16.07 -20.29
C PRO A 87 11.79 -17.41 -19.68
N CYS A 88 11.74 -17.48 -18.35
CA CYS A 88 12.18 -18.65 -17.61
C CYS A 88 11.21 -18.90 -16.44
N SER A 89 10.68 -20.11 -16.38
CA SER A 89 9.91 -20.57 -15.22
C SER A 89 10.87 -21.11 -14.17
N LYS A 90 10.50 -20.98 -12.89
CA LYS A 90 11.24 -21.60 -11.79
C LYS A 90 11.41 -23.11 -12.06
N GLY A 91 12.64 -23.62 -11.93
CA GLY A 91 13.04 -24.98 -12.28
C GLY A 91 13.55 -25.17 -13.70
N GLN A 92 13.51 -24.16 -14.58
CA GLN A 92 14.08 -24.25 -15.93
C GLN A 92 15.55 -23.80 -15.96
N VAL A 93 16.29 -24.37 -16.91
CA VAL A 93 17.72 -24.09 -17.12
C VAL A 93 17.95 -23.71 -18.58
N PHE A 94 18.71 -22.64 -18.79
CA PHE A 94 19.11 -22.19 -20.11
C PHE A 94 20.63 -22.08 -20.21
N ASP A 95 21.17 -22.44 -21.36
CA ASP A 95 22.55 -22.21 -21.72
C ASP A 95 22.65 -20.92 -22.55
N LEU A 96 23.82 -20.28 -22.49
CA LEU A 96 24.14 -19.16 -23.35
C LEU A 96 25.18 -19.60 -24.37
N ASN A 97 24.87 -19.48 -25.66
CA ASN A 97 25.80 -19.92 -26.71
C ASN A 97 26.94 -18.92 -26.95
N GLU A 98 27.85 -19.24 -27.88
CA GLU A 98 29.04 -18.41 -28.17
C GLU A 98 28.71 -16.99 -28.63
N ASN A 99 27.54 -16.81 -29.24
CA ASN A 99 27.05 -15.52 -29.75
C ASN A 99 26.18 -14.77 -28.73
N GLY A 100 25.92 -15.35 -27.56
CA GLY A 100 25.15 -14.69 -26.50
C GLY A 100 23.63 -14.88 -26.64
N PHE A 101 23.19 -15.87 -27.42
CA PHE A 101 21.79 -16.26 -27.48
C PHE A 101 21.49 -17.38 -26.49
N TRP A 102 20.31 -17.29 -25.89
CA TRP A 102 19.78 -18.29 -24.98
C TRP A 102 19.33 -19.54 -25.74
N ALA A 103 19.57 -20.71 -25.15
CA ALA A 103 19.08 -22.00 -25.63
C ALA A 103 18.67 -22.87 -24.44
N PRO A 104 17.66 -23.75 -24.57
CA PRO A 104 17.33 -24.70 -23.52
C PRO A 104 18.55 -25.56 -23.14
N SER A 105 18.82 -25.70 -21.84
CA SER A 105 19.91 -26.53 -21.35
C SER A 105 19.49 -27.99 -21.20
N ARG A 106 20.49 -28.88 -21.22
CA ARG A 106 20.33 -30.29 -20.80
C ARG A 106 20.65 -30.51 -19.33
N ALA A 107 21.19 -29.51 -18.65
CA ALA A 107 21.48 -29.60 -17.22
C ALA A 107 20.17 -29.72 -16.41
N PRO A 108 20.18 -30.47 -15.31
CA PRO A 108 19.02 -30.58 -14.43
C PRO A 108 18.73 -29.23 -13.78
N GLY A 109 17.46 -28.83 -13.76
CA GLY A 109 17.02 -27.62 -13.07
C GLY A 109 16.72 -27.84 -11.60
N LYS A 110 16.82 -26.75 -10.83
CA LYS A 110 16.55 -26.74 -9.41
C LYS A 110 15.17 -26.12 -9.12
N PRO A 111 14.23 -26.85 -8.50
CA PRO A 111 12.89 -26.34 -8.22
C PRO A 111 12.92 -25.02 -7.43
N GLY A 112 12.18 -24.01 -7.91
CA GLY A 112 12.16 -22.68 -7.30
C GLY A 112 13.22 -21.70 -7.83
N TRP A 113 14.20 -22.17 -8.60
CA TRP A 113 15.34 -21.36 -9.08
C TRP A 113 15.28 -21.16 -10.60
N LEU A 114 15.78 -20.02 -11.06
CA LEU A 114 16.11 -19.74 -12.46
C LEU A 114 17.59 -20.10 -12.63
N SER A 115 17.93 -20.98 -13.58
CA SER A 115 19.29 -21.49 -13.69
C SER A 115 19.92 -21.20 -15.04
N VAL A 116 21.21 -20.89 -15.04
CA VAL A 116 22.06 -20.82 -16.21
C VAL A 116 22.99 -22.03 -16.19
N GLY A 117 22.84 -22.93 -17.17
CA GLY A 117 23.51 -24.23 -17.18
C GLY A 117 24.97 -24.12 -17.62
N ASN A 118 25.22 -23.55 -18.79
CA ASN A 118 26.56 -23.30 -19.32
C ASN A 118 26.61 -21.96 -20.06
N ILE A 119 27.57 -21.12 -19.68
CA ILE A 119 27.89 -19.88 -20.37
C ILE A 119 28.99 -20.15 -21.39
N ASN A 120 28.65 -20.19 -22.66
CA ASN A 120 29.62 -20.38 -23.74
C ASN A 120 29.96 -19.08 -24.49
N TYR A 121 29.37 -17.93 -24.10
CA TYR A 121 29.58 -16.64 -24.76
C TYR A 121 31.07 -16.31 -24.94
N LYS A 122 31.43 -15.90 -26.16
CA LYS A 122 32.80 -15.62 -26.54
C LYS A 122 32.84 -14.38 -27.43
N TYR A 123 33.33 -13.27 -26.86
CA TYR A 123 33.64 -12.07 -27.61
C TYR A 123 35.04 -11.57 -27.26
N PRO A 124 35.87 -11.18 -28.25
CA PRO A 124 37.22 -10.68 -27.98
C PRO A 124 37.23 -9.55 -26.95
N GLY A 125 38.08 -9.67 -25.92
CA GLY A 125 38.22 -8.65 -24.89
C GLY A 125 37.17 -8.69 -23.77
N ILE A 126 36.18 -9.59 -23.82
CA ILE A 126 35.18 -9.75 -22.76
C ILE A 126 35.49 -11.03 -21.96
N PRO A 127 35.95 -10.91 -20.69
CA PRO A 127 36.37 -12.06 -19.89
C PRO A 127 35.20 -12.86 -19.29
N GLY A 128 33.98 -12.36 -19.36
CA GLY A 128 32.78 -12.98 -18.83
C GLY A 128 31.59 -12.03 -18.85
N ILE A 129 30.45 -12.47 -18.31
CA ILE A 129 29.20 -11.72 -18.31
C ILE A 129 28.59 -11.66 -16.91
N HIS A 130 27.66 -10.74 -16.72
CA HIS A 130 26.83 -10.61 -15.53
C HIS A 130 25.40 -10.99 -15.91
N ILE A 131 24.76 -11.87 -15.13
CA ILE A 131 23.38 -12.27 -15.37
C ILE A 131 22.45 -11.24 -14.79
N VAL A 132 21.40 -10.91 -15.54
CA VAL A 132 20.34 -10.00 -15.11
C VAL A 132 19.06 -10.80 -14.97
N VAL A 133 18.38 -10.63 -13.85
CA VAL A 133 17.05 -11.20 -13.62
C VAL A 133 16.02 -10.09 -13.80
N GLY A 134 14.96 -10.38 -14.55
CA GLY A 134 13.85 -9.48 -14.77
C GLY A 134 12.52 -10.09 -14.34
N VAL A 135 11.56 -9.22 -14.04
CA VAL A 135 10.17 -9.57 -13.74
C VAL A 135 9.24 -8.91 -14.75
N LEU A 136 8.15 -9.60 -15.11
CA LEU A 136 7.19 -9.11 -16.08
C LEU A 136 6.32 -8.01 -15.47
N ASP A 137 6.42 -6.80 -16.03
CA ASP A 137 5.51 -5.70 -15.74
C ASP A 137 4.10 -6.06 -16.26
N ALA A 138 3.10 -5.96 -15.39
CA ALA A 138 1.74 -6.37 -15.73
C ALA A 138 1.07 -5.40 -16.71
N THR A 139 1.50 -4.14 -16.74
CA THR A 139 0.91 -3.07 -17.56
C THR A 139 1.53 -3.04 -18.95
N SER A 140 2.86 -3.02 -19.06
CA SER A 140 3.53 -2.97 -20.37
C SER A 140 3.67 -4.34 -21.03
N GLY A 141 3.64 -5.42 -20.24
CA GLY A 141 3.95 -6.76 -20.74
C GLY A 141 5.43 -6.96 -21.06
N GLU A 142 6.30 -6.06 -20.61
CA GLU A 142 7.75 -6.12 -20.79
C GLU A 142 8.47 -6.56 -19.51
N TYR A 143 9.64 -7.17 -19.66
CA TYR A 143 10.48 -7.53 -18.51
C TYR A 143 11.30 -6.32 -18.05
N SER A 144 11.19 -5.98 -16.78
CA SER A 144 12.02 -4.95 -16.13
C SER A 144 13.08 -5.62 -15.25
N PRO A 145 14.33 -5.13 -15.22
CA PRO A 145 15.36 -5.71 -14.37
C PRO A 145 15.04 -5.50 -12.89
N ILE A 146 15.29 -6.52 -12.08
CA ILE A 146 15.15 -6.49 -10.61
C ILE A 146 16.45 -6.81 -9.89
N PHE A 147 17.43 -7.36 -10.61
CA PHE A 147 18.70 -7.82 -10.05
C PHE A 147 19.75 -7.99 -11.14
N ILE A 148 21.00 -7.72 -10.81
CA ILE A 148 22.17 -8.08 -11.61
C ILE A 148 23.18 -8.82 -10.75
N ASP A 149 23.72 -9.93 -11.25
CA ASP A 149 24.78 -10.65 -10.55
C ASP A 149 26.08 -9.82 -10.58
N SER A 150 26.58 -9.45 -9.40
CA SER A 150 27.86 -8.74 -9.29
C SER A 150 29.04 -9.62 -9.67
N ALA A 151 28.90 -10.95 -9.57
CA ALA A 151 29.91 -11.89 -10.00
C ALA A 151 29.99 -11.94 -11.53
N ARG A 152 31.19 -11.74 -12.06
CA ARG A 152 31.45 -11.96 -13.49
C ARG A 152 31.61 -13.45 -13.74
N LEU A 153 30.75 -14.00 -14.58
CA LEU A 153 30.77 -15.41 -14.95
C LEU A 153 31.59 -15.62 -16.23
N PRO A 154 32.76 -16.27 -16.16
CA PRO A 154 33.56 -16.61 -17.33
C PRO A 154 32.94 -17.78 -18.11
N ARG A 155 33.48 -18.00 -19.32
CA ARG A 155 33.11 -19.15 -20.16
C ARG A 155 33.23 -20.47 -19.37
N GLY A 156 32.23 -21.34 -19.50
CA GLY A 156 32.13 -22.63 -18.83
C GLY A 156 31.43 -22.58 -17.47
N SER A 157 31.05 -21.40 -16.99
CA SER A 157 30.39 -21.23 -15.69
C SER A 157 28.89 -21.49 -15.76
N SER A 158 28.31 -21.75 -14.58
CA SER A 158 26.88 -21.85 -14.32
C SER A 158 26.49 -20.90 -13.18
N ALA A 159 25.19 -20.60 -13.06
CA ALA A 159 24.67 -19.80 -11.97
C ALA A 159 23.20 -20.14 -11.67
N GLU A 160 22.75 -19.85 -10.45
CA GLU A 160 21.38 -20.08 -10.01
C GLU A 160 20.85 -18.82 -9.31
N PHE A 161 19.61 -18.44 -9.61
CA PHE A 161 18.96 -17.26 -9.05
C PHE A 161 17.56 -17.61 -8.52
N GLN A 162 17.23 -17.16 -7.31
CA GLN A 162 15.91 -17.36 -6.72
C GLN A 162 15.27 -16.01 -6.42
N PRO A 163 14.35 -15.54 -7.28
CA PRO A 163 13.51 -14.38 -6.96
C PRO A 163 12.67 -14.64 -5.72
N GLN A 164 12.75 -13.73 -4.76
CA GLN A 164 12.00 -13.78 -3.52
C GLN A 164 10.72 -12.94 -3.63
N GLY A 165 9.71 -13.26 -2.83
CA GLY A 165 8.54 -12.39 -2.67
C GLY A 165 8.79 -11.20 -1.74
N LYS A 166 10.02 -10.95 -1.29
CA LYS A 166 10.33 -9.78 -0.46
C LYS A 166 10.49 -8.54 -1.34
N LEU A 167 9.58 -7.59 -1.18
CA LEU A 167 9.71 -6.24 -1.72
C LEU A 167 10.30 -5.30 -0.68
N THR A 168 11.01 -4.28 -1.13
CA THR A 168 11.52 -3.19 -0.29
C THR A 168 11.36 -1.89 -1.04
N TRP A 169 10.91 -0.84 -0.36
CA TRP A 169 10.65 0.46 -0.97
C TRP A 169 10.99 1.62 -0.04
N TRP A 170 11.20 2.79 -0.64
CA TRP A 170 11.55 4.03 0.04
C TRP A 170 11.23 5.25 -0.85
N LEU A 171 11.46 6.44 -0.30
CA LEU A 171 11.42 7.71 -1.02
C LEU A 171 12.85 8.25 -1.18
N GLU A 172 13.17 8.71 -2.39
CA GLU A 172 14.47 9.28 -2.74
C GLU A 172 14.32 10.31 -3.85
N SER A 173 15.13 11.36 -3.83
CA SER A 173 15.12 12.42 -4.85
C SER A 173 15.60 11.89 -6.19
N GLY A 174 14.92 12.24 -7.29
CA GLY A 174 15.33 11.83 -8.64
C GLY A 174 14.78 10.48 -9.09
N THR A 175 14.89 10.20 -10.39
CA THR A 175 14.35 9.00 -11.01
C THR A 175 15.46 7.98 -11.23
N HIS A 176 15.35 6.83 -10.57
CA HIS A 176 16.43 5.84 -10.51
C HIS A 176 16.04 4.47 -11.05
N THR A 177 14.99 4.37 -11.88
CA THR A 177 14.57 3.09 -12.49
C THR A 177 15.75 2.42 -13.19
N SER A 178 15.93 1.12 -12.94
CA SER A 178 17.02 0.29 -13.46
C SER A 178 18.42 0.74 -13.04
N GLN A 179 18.58 1.57 -12.01
CA GLN A 179 19.89 1.98 -11.51
C GLN A 179 20.32 1.14 -10.30
N VAL A 180 21.65 1.01 -10.16
CA VAL A 180 22.27 0.46 -8.95
C VAL A 180 22.22 1.53 -7.84
N TYR A 181 21.90 1.13 -6.62
CA TYR A 181 21.59 2.02 -5.47
C TYR A 181 22.61 3.17 -5.26
N LEU A 182 22.12 4.42 -5.20
CA LEU A 182 22.87 5.57 -4.67
C LEU A 182 22.32 5.95 -3.28
N GLY A 183 23.13 6.61 -2.47
CA GLY A 183 22.75 6.97 -1.11
C GLY A 183 21.91 8.25 -1.00
N SER A 184 21.17 8.32 0.11
CA SER A 184 20.18 9.32 0.59
C SER A 184 18.74 8.90 0.32
N LYS A 185 18.19 8.10 1.25
CA LYS A 185 16.82 7.59 1.21
C LYS A 185 16.07 7.93 2.49
N SER A 186 14.74 7.96 2.42
CA SER A 186 13.90 7.83 3.60
C SER A 186 14.16 6.50 4.32
N LYS A 187 13.48 6.29 5.46
CA LYS A 187 13.35 4.94 6.01
C LYS A 187 12.83 3.98 4.93
N THR A 188 13.25 2.72 4.99
CA THR A 188 12.77 1.68 4.07
C THR A 188 11.65 0.88 4.71
N ALA A 189 10.63 0.53 3.93
CA ALA A 189 9.69 -0.53 4.28
C ALA A 189 9.99 -1.80 3.48
N SER A 190 9.59 -2.94 4.04
CA SER A 190 9.66 -4.23 3.38
C SER A 190 8.43 -5.06 3.69
N TRP A 191 7.99 -5.87 2.72
CA TRP A 191 6.88 -6.81 2.90
C TRP A 191 7.08 -8.08 2.08
N ASP A 192 6.59 -9.21 2.58
CA ASP A 192 6.58 -10.47 1.85
C ASP A 192 5.25 -10.62 1.09
N VAL A 193 5.33 -10.52 -0.23
CA VAL A 193 4.22 -10.62 -1.18
C VAL A 193 4.19 -11.99 -1.89
N SER A 194 4.82 -13.01 -1.29
CA SER A 194 4.80 -14.39 -1.81
C SER A 194 3.41 -15.01 -1.80
N ASN A 195 2.61 -14.69 -0.78
CA ASN A 195 1.25 -15.18 -0.56
C ASN A 195 0.24 -14.06 -0.76
N PRO A 196 -1.04 -14.36 -1.06
CA PRO A 196 -2.08 -13.34 -1.06
C PRO A 196 -2.22 -12.75 0.35
N ALA A 197 -2.64 -11.48 0.41
CA ALA A 197 -3.01 -10.79 1.62
C ALA A 197 -4.01 -11.62 2.45
N HIS A 198 -3.78 -11.70 3.76
CA HIS A 198 -4.56 -12.53 4.65
C HIS A 198 -6.01 -12.08 4.79
N SER A 199 -6.26 -10.77 4.86
CA SER A 199 -7.61 -10.22 5.04
C SER A 199 -8.48 -10.33 3.79
N THR A 200 -7.90 -10.13 2.60
CA THR A 200 -8.66 -10.05 1.35
C THR A 200 -8.56 -11.30 0.48
N GLY A 201 -7.56 -12.16 0.72
CA GLY A 201 -7.23 -13.29 -0.17
C GLY A 201 -6.72 -12.85 -1.56
N LYS A 202 -6.38 -11.57 -1.74
CA LYS A 202 -5.91 -10.99 -3.00
C LYS A 202 -4.41 -10.69 -2.96
N PHE A 203 -3.77 -10.59 -4.11
CA PHE A 203 -2.39 -10.14 -4.25
C PHE A 203 -2.33 -8.61 -4.39
N GLU A 204 -2.91 -7.90 -3.43
CA GLU A 204 -3.06 -6.44 -3.44
C GLU A 204 -2.73 -5.87 -2.07
N TRP A 205 -1.89 -4.84 -2.05
CA TRP A 205 -1.46 -4.15 -0.83
C TRP A 205 -1.41 -2.65 -1.06
N TRP A 206 -1.54 -1.90 0.02
CA TRP A 206 -1.54 -0.45 0.04
C TRP A 206 -0.45 0.03 0.97
N THR A 207 0.27 1.09 0.59
CA THR A 207 1.33 1.66 1.43
C THR A 207 1.29 3.17 1.40
N SER A 208 1.68 3.79 2.51
CA SER A 208 1.75 5.24 2.68
C SER A 208 2.99 5.60 3.50
N PHE A 209 3.49 6.82 3.31
CA PHE A 209 4.58 7.37 4.13
C PHE A 209 4.05 8.51 4.98
N ILE A 210 4.16 8.37 6.30
CA ILE A 210 3.76 9.43 7.25
C ILE A 210 4.94 10.38 7.38
N PHE A 211 4.87 11.54 6.72
CA PHE A 211 6.03 12.41 6.55
C PHE A 211 6.56 12.93 7.89
N ALA A 212 5.66 13.32 8.79
CA ALA A 212 6.03 13.85 10.10
C ALA A 212 6.76 12.82 10.99
N GLU A 213 6.47 11.53 10.83
CA GLU A 213 7.07 10.44 11.60
C GLU A 213 8.29 9.83 10.90
N GLY A 214 8.40 10.00 9.59
CA GLY A 214 9.42 9.33 8.78
C GLY A 214 9.18 7.82 8.66
N GLU A 215 7.93 7.38 8.84
CA GLU A 215 7.54 5.98 8.95
C GLU A 215 6.64 5.53 7.79
N TRP A 216 6.64 4.23 7.54
CA TRP A 216 5.80 3.61 6.52
C TRP A 216 4.65 2.84 7.16
N THR A 217 3.48 2.92 6.52
CA THR A 217 2.34 2.06 6.82
C THR A 217 2.04 1.16 5.63
N ILE A 218 1.50 -0.02 5.94
CA ILE A 218 1.12 -1.04 4.97
C ILE A 218 -0.23 -1.61 5.38
N SER A 219 -1.15 -1.72 4.43
CA SER A 219 -2.48 -2.30 4.62
C SER A 219 -2.75 -3.34 3.54
N GLU A 220 -3.46 -4.40 3.94
CA GLU A 220 -3.98 -5.42 3.03
C GLU A 220 -5.34 -5.02 2.41
N GLU A 221 -5.95 -3.97 2.93
CA GLU A 221 -7.22 -3.41 2.47
C GLU A 221 -7.03 -2.02 1.88
N ALA A 222 -7.87 -1.68 0.90
CA ALA A 222 -7.85 -0.36 0.29
C ALA A 222 -8.22 0.72 1.31
N PRO A 223 -7.52 1.87 1.32
CA PRO A 223 -7.92 2.99 2.14
C PRO A 223 -9.28 3.52 1.68
N PRO A 224 -10.11 4.07 2.57
CA PRO A 224 -11.38 4.70 2.19
C PRO A 224 -11.16 5.82 1.16
N GLN A 225 -12.14 6.02 0.28
CA GLN A 225 -12.05 6.95 -0.87
C GLN A 225 -11.90 8.43 -0.48
N GLN A 226 -12.17 8.78 0.77
CA GLN A 226 -11.97 10.12 1.33
C GLN A 226 -11.07 10.03 2.56
N LEU A 227 -9.89 10.66 2.49
CA LEU A 227 -8.99 10.83 3.62
C LEU A 227 -8.55 12.29 3.70
N VAL A 228 -8.94 12.93 4.80
CA VAL A 228 -8.45 14.26 5.21
C VAL A 228 -7.25 14.04 6.15
N MET A 229 -6.23 14.87 6.00
CA MET A 229 -4.85 14.77 6.55
C MET A 229 -4.68 14.19 7.97
N PRO A 230 -3.54 13.53 8.26
CA PRO A 230 -3.02 13.38 9.61
C PRO A 230 -2.27 14.62 10.10
N PRO A 231 -2.04 14.76 11.42
CA PRO A 231 -1.31 15.89 11.99
C PRO A 231 0.04 15.54 12.63
N PRO A 232 0.84 16.56 13.01
CA PRO A 232 2.28 16.42 13.22
C PRO A 232 2.65 15.61 14.49
N ALA A 233 3.74 14.86 14.35
CA ALA A 233 4.36 14.02 15.37
C ALA A 233 4.77 14.79 16.63
N ALA A 234 3.86 14.84 17.60
CA ALA A 234 4.18 14.83 19.01
C ALA A 234 3.39 13.65 19.60
N PHE A 235 4.01 12.84 20.46
CA PHE A 235 3.45 11.60 21.07
C PHE A 235 3.51 10.38 20.11
N VAL A 236 4.11 9.21 20.39
CA VAL A 236 4.28 8.46 21.65
C VAL A 236 5.49 7.51 21.54
N GLU A 237 6.33 7.45 22.59
CA GLU A 237 7.19 6.31 22.90
C GLU A 237 6.29 5.11 23.29
N GLU A 238 6.18 4.07 22.47
CA GLU A 238 6.14 2.67 22.91
C GLU A 238 5.93 1.67 21.76
N SER A 239 6.64 0.56 21.86
CA SER A 239 6.89 -0.43 20.81
C SER A 239 5.81 -1.50 20.71
N TRP A 240 4.73 -1.26 19.96
CA TRP A 240 3.83 -2.28 19.42
C TRP A 240 3.26 -1.80 18.07
N PRO A 241 2.90 -2.68 17.12
CA PRO A 241 2.21 -2.22 15.92
C PRO A 241 0.87 -1.60 16.36
N LEU A 242 0.73 -0.29 16.19
CA LEU A 242 -0.50 0.43 16.43
C LEU A 242 -1.58 -0.18 15.53
N GLN A 243 -2.61 -0.78 16.13
CA GLN A 243 -3.85 -1.06 15.41
C GLN A 243 -4.57 0.28 15.24
N ILE A 244 -4.53 0.80 14.01
CA ILE A 244 -5.20 2.03 13.63
C ILE A 244 -6.62 1.65 13.23
N LEU A 245 -7.59 1.94 14.09
CA LEU A 245 -9.01 1.92 13.74
C LEU A 245 -9.40 3.33 13.28
N LEU A 246 -9.87 3.43 12.04
CA LEU A 246 -10.40 4.66 11.46
C LEU A 246 -11.90 4.72 11.73
N ASP A 247 -12.32 5.82 12.33
CA ASP A 247 -13.71 6.17 12.56
C ASP A 247 -14.38 6.55 11.22
N PRO A 248 -15.50 5.89 10.83
CA PRO A 248 -16.13 6.12 9.54
C PRO A 248 -16.83 7.48 9.39
N PHE A 249 -16.89 8.33 10.44
CA PHE A 249 -17.61 9.63 10.49
C PHE A 249 -19.12 9.55 10.15
N GLY A 250 -19.61 8.33 10.00
CA GLY A 250 -20.97 7.99 9.64
C GLY A 250 -21.26 6.59 10.17
N TRP A 251 -22.34 6.48 10.94
CA TRP A 251 -22.80 5.24 11.54
C TRP A 251 -24.26 5.01 11.18
N MET A 252 -24.59 3.76 10.93
CA MET A 252 -25.96 3.30 10.81
C MET A 252 -26.29 2.44 12.02
N VAL A 253 -27.31 2.84 12.76
CA VAL A 253 -27.91 2.09 13.85
C VAL A 253 -29.11 1.34 13.30
N ARG A 254 -29.15 0.03 13.46
CA ARG A 254 -30.32 -0.79 13.15
C ARG A 254 -30.98 -1.23 14.44
N PHE A 255 -32.28 -0.94 14.58
CA PHE A 255 -33.06 -1.33 15.74
C PHE A 255 -33.65 -2.73 15.56
N GLY A 256 -33.72 -3.49 16.65
CA GLY A 256 -34.40 -4.76 16.73
C GLY A 256 -35.92 -4.60 16.87
N VAL A 257 -36.38 -3.47 17.42
CA VAL A 257 -37.79 -3.07 17.44
C VAL A 257 -37.96 -1.74 16.72
N VAL A 258 -39.00 -1.64 15.90
CA VAL A 258 -39.30 -0.41 15.16
C VAL A 258 -39.59 0.74 16.12
N VAL A 259 -38.91 1.87 15.95
CA VAL A 259 -39.20 3.10 16.69
C VAL A 259 -40.48 3.73 16.14
N ALA A 260 -41.49 3.87 17.01
CA ALA A 260 -42.79 4.44 16.66
C ALA A 260 -42.64 5.89 16.15
N THR A 261 -43.39 6.24 15.11
CA THR A 261 -43.26 7.52 14.39
C THR A 261 -43.33 8.75 15.28
N ASP A 262 -44.21 8.73 16.28
CA ASP A 262 -44.38 9.80 17.27
C ASP A 262 -43.20 9.93 18.24
N SER A 263 -42.42 8.86 18.43
CA SER A 263 -41.24 8.82 19.32
C SER A 263 -39.93 9.16 18.59
N ARG A 264 -39.93 9.22 17.25
CA ARG A 264 -38.72 9.42 16.45
C ARG A 264 -38.09 10.79 16.65
N SER A 265 -38.90 11.85 16.62
CA SER A 265 -38.42 13.23 16.83
C SER A 265 -37.81 13.36 18.22
N ASP A 266 -38.51 12.83 19.23
CA ASP A 266 -38.06 12.82 20.62
C ASP A 266 -36.72 12.10 20.81
N LEU A 267 -36.52 10.96 20.13
CA LEU A 267 -35.26 10.22 20.18
C LEU A 267 -34.14 10.98 19.47
N VAL A 268 -34.41 11.57 18.29
CA VAL A 268 -33.43 12.37 17.55
C VAL A 268 -32.97 13.56 18.38
N ASP A 269 -33.90 14.31 18.97
CA ASP A 269 -33.59 15.47 19.81
C ASP A 269 -32.75 15.05 21.03
N TYR A 270 -33.11 13.92 21.65
CA TYR A 270 -32.38 13.36 22.78
C TYR A 270 -30.95 12.96 22.41
N LEU A 271 -30.78 12.20 21.34
CA LEU A 271 -29.47 11.77 20.86
C LEU A 271 -28.64 12.97 20.41
N HIS A 272 -29.26 13.95 19.75
CA HIS A 272 -28.57 15.17 19.36
C HIS A 272 -28.05 15.93 20.59
N ALA A 273 -28.86 16.08 21.63
CA ALA A 273 -28.44 16.72 22.87
C ALA A 273 -27.23 15.99 23.50
N ARG A 274 -27.28 14.66 23.61
CA ARG A 274 -26.20 13.85 24.19
C ARG A 274 -24.93 13.85 23.34
N LEU A 275 -25.07 13.59 22.05
CA LEU A 275 -23.93 13.39 21.14
C LEU A 275 -23.27 14.71 20.74
N SER A 276 -23.99 15.84 20.81
CA SER A 276 -23.39 17.17 20.59
C SER A 276 -22.36 17.56 21.64
N GLU A 277 -22.30 16.87 22.79
CA GLU A 277 -21.21 17.02 23.77
C GLU A 277 -19.89 16.45 23.24
N TYR A 278 -19.96 15.46 22.34
CA TYR A 278 -18.83 14.68 21.85
C TYR A 278 -18.49 14.96 20.38
N PHE A 279 -19.44 15.45 19.58
CA PHE A 279 -19.27 15.61 18.13
C PHE A 279 -19.65 17.01 17.63
N GLU A 280 -19.00 17.44 16.55
CA GLU A 280 -19.26 18.68 15.82
C GLU A 280 -19.89 18.39 14.45
N GLY A 281 -20.80 19.26 14.01
CA GLY A 281 -21.53 19.07 12.75
C GLY A 281 -22.37 17.79 12.72
N LEU A 282 -22.94 17.43 13.87
CA LEU A 282 -23.74 16.23 14.07
C LEU A 282 -25.07 16.34 13.31
N GLU A 283 -25.38 15.31 12.53
CA GLU A 283 -26.65 15.12 11.85
C GLU A 283 -27.18 13.73 12.20
N ILE A 284 -28.45 13.68 12.59
CA ILE A 284 -29.12 12.44 12.99
C ILE A 284 -30.46 12.37 12.26
N ALA A 285 -30.68 11.30 11.50
CA ALA A 285 -31.89 11.12 10.72
C ALA A 285 -32.30 9.65 10.68
N PHE A 286 -33.60 9.37 10.68
CA PHE A 286 -34.09 8.03 10.41
C PHE A 286 -33.94 7.67 8.93
N GLY A 287 -33.47 6.45 8.66
CA GLY A 287 -33.42 5.90 7.31
C GLY A 287 -34.80 5.38 6.91
N GLY A 288 -35.49 6.10 6.02
CA GLY A 288 -36.83 5.73 5.55
C GLY A 288 -37.95 5.93 6.59
N ASP A 289 -39.17 5.57 6.19
CA ASP A 289 -40.38 5.79 7.00
C ASP A 289 -40.69 4.66 8.00
N ASP A 290 -39.93 3.56 7.95
CA ASP A 290 -40.22 2.35 8.71
C ASP A 290 -39.71 2.37 10.15
N GLY A 291 -38.82 3.32 10.50
CA GLY A 291 -38.27 3.46 11.86
C GLY A 291 -37.33 2.33 12.27
N SER A 292 -36.82 1.55 11.31
CA SER A 292 -35.92 0.41 11.56
C SER A 292 -34.46 0.81 11.63
N SER A 293 -34.11 2.00 11.12
CA SER A 293 -32.73 2.47 11.05
C SER A 293 -32.58 3.96 11.32
N LEU A 294 -31.43 4.31 11.90
CA LEU A 294 -31.03 5.68 12.19
C LEU A 294 -29.61 5.89 11.67
N THR A 295 -29.41 6.94 10.89
CA THR A 295 -28.09 7.39 10.44
C THR A 295 -27.61 8.51 11.35
N ILE A 296 -26.35 8.41 11.76
CA ILE A 296 -25.64 9.41 12.56
C ILE A 296 -24.38 9.79 11.80
N THR A 297 -24.27 11.03 11.35
CA THR A 297 -23.08 11.58 10.69
C THR A 297 -22.55 12.76 11.50
N TYR A 298 -21.24 12.98 11.46
CA TYR A 298 -20.62 14.14 12.09
C TYR A 298 -19.35 14.54 11.38
N LYS A 299 -18.94 15.80 11.55
CA LYS A 299 -17.76 16.37 10.90
C LYS A 299 -16.48 16.09 11.70
N ALA A 300 -16.55 16.14 13.03
CA ALA A 300 -15.40 15.95 13.90
C ALA A 300 -15.80 15.55 15.33
N VAL A 301 -14.84 15.07 16.12
CA VAL A 301 -14.98 14.91 17.58
C VAL A 301 -14.74 16.26 18.27
N ARG A 302 -15.68 16.71 19.09
CA ARG A 302 -15.64 17.98 19.81
C ARG A 302 -14.47 18.01 20.80
N GLY A 303 -13.74 19.12 20.81
CA GLY A 303 -12.58 19.30 21.68
C GLY A 303 -11.33 18.53 21.24
N ALA A 304 -11.40 17.79 20.13
CA ALA A 304 -10.21 17.26 19.51
C ALA A 304 -9.34 18.44 19.04
N GLN A 305 -8.08 18.47 19.49
CA GLN A 305 -7.16 19.51 19.05
C GLN A 305 -6.98 19.41 17.54
N VAL A 306 -7.00 20.56 16.85
CA VAL A 306 -6.69 20.63 15.42
C VAL A 306 -5.36 19.93 15.22
N GLY A 307 -5.45 18.79 14.55
CA GLY A 307 -4.32 17.92 14.40
C GLY A 307 -3.98 17.01 15.58
N SER A 308 -4.97 16.32 16.13
CA SER A 308 -4.80 15.15 17.01
C SER A 308 -5.42 13.90 16.38
N PHE A 309 -5.05 12.70 16.85
CA PHE A 309 -5.67 11.43 16.38
C PHE A 309 -7.21 11.46 16.49
N ALA A 310 -7.75 12.01 17.59
CA ALA A 310 -9.18 12.17 17.79
C ALA A 310 -9.85 13.12 16.78
N ALA A 311 -9.12 14.11 16.23
CA ALA A 311 -9.67 15.08 15.28
C ALA A 311 -9.85 14.50 13.87
N ILE A 312 -9.21 13.37 13.59
CA ILE A 312 -9.17 12.72 12.28
C ILE A 312 -9.72 11.29 12.33
N GLY A 313 -10.41 10.95 13.41
CA GLY A 313 -11.08 9.65 13.56
C GLY A 313 -10.12 8.49 13.87
N ILE A 314 -8.86 8.74 14.26
CA ILE A 314 -7.95 7.68 14.68
C ILE A 314 -8.11 7.48 16.19
N ILE A 315 -8.44 6.26 16.60
CA ILE A 315 -8.44 5.85 18.02
C ILE A 315 -7.24 4.93 18.24
N ALA A 316 -6.26 5.39 19.02
CA ALA A 316 -5.12 4.58 19.41
C ALA A 316 -5.47 3.73 20.66
N GLY A 317 -5.51 2.41 20.54
CA GLY A 317 -5.72 1.50 21.68
C GLY A 317 -6.62 0.30 21.37
N SER A 318 -6.51 -0.77 22.17
CA SER A 318 -6.93 -2.13 21.80
C SER A 318 -8.37 -2.54 22.09
N THR A 319 -9.33 -1.68 22.46
CA THR A 319 -10.69 -2.19 22.81
C THR A 319 -11.90 -1.27 22.61
N THR A 320 -11.77 -0.05 22.08
CA THR A 320 -12.91 0.88 22.02
C THR A 320 -13.02 1.54 20.65
N ASP A 321 -14.06 1.20 19.90
CA ASP A 321 -14.53 1.96 18.72
C ASP A 321 -15.07 3.31 19.26
N GLY A 322 -14.19 4.27 19.56
CA GLY A 322 -14.47 5.46 20.38
C GLY A 322 -15.80 6.18 20.07
N SER A 323 -16.11 6.45 18.81
CA SER A 323 -17.38 7.08 18.41
C SER A 323 -18.59 6.15 18.56
N LYS A 324 -18.44 4.89 18.17
CA LYS A 324 -19.45 3.84 18.36
C LYS A 324 -19.79 3.64 19.83
N ASP A 325 -18.81 3.75 20.72
CA ASP A 325 -19.02 3.62 22.16
C ASP A 325 -19.84 4.81 22.71
N HIS A 326 -19.57 6.03 22.27
CA HIS A 326 -20.39 7.20 22.61
C HIS A 326 -21.83 7.09 22.07
N ILE A 327 -21.99 6.59 20.84
CA ILE A 327 -23.31 6.30 20.26
C ILE A 327 -24.02 5.23 21.07
N ASN A 328 -23.36 4.12 21.36
CA ASN A 328 -23.91 3.00 22.13
C ASN A 328 -24.29 3.44 23.55
N ALA A 329 -23.45 4.24 24.21
CA ALA A 329 -23.75 4.78 25.54
C ALA A 329 -24.99 5.69 25.52
N SER A 330 -25.11 6.54 24.49
CA SER A 330 -26.26 7.44 24.34
C SER A 330 -27.56 6.67 24.04
N LEU A 331 -27.50 5.58 23.27
CA LEU A 331 -28.63 4.68 23.04
C LEU A 331 -29.04 3.93 24.32
N LYS A 332 -28.08 3.47 25.13
CA LYS A 332 -28.37 2.88 26.46
C LYS A 332 -29.07 3.88 27.38
N ASP A 333 -28.63 5.13 27.36
CA ASP A 333 -29.25 6.19 28.16
C ASP A 333 -30.65 6.55 27.67
N ALA A 334 -30.86 6.58 26.35
CA ALA A 334 -32.18 6.75 25.74
C ALA A 334 -33.15 5.63 26.15
N LEU A 335 -32.67 4.37 26.16
CA LEU A 335 -33.43 3.21 26.65
C LEU A 335 -33.82 3.36 28.12
N MET A 336 -32.86 3.71 28.99
CA MET A 336 -33.13 3.93 30.42
C MET A 336 -34.08 5.11 30.68
N SER A 337 -34.05 6.13 29.82
CA SER A 337 -34.91 7.31 29.90
C SER A 337 -36.31 7.10 29.27
N GLY A 338 -36.61 5.90 28.78
CA GLY A 338 -37.90 5.57 28.15
C GLY A 338 -38.09 6.19 26.77
N LYS A 339 -37.01 6.61 26.10
CA LYS A 339 -37.02 7.10 24.70
C LYS A 339 -36.93 5.97 23.68
N LEU A 340 -36.60 4.75 24.12
CA LEU A 340 -36.66 3.52 23.33
C LEU A 340 -37.56 2.47 24.02
N PRO A 341 -38.10 1.49 23.28
CA PRO A 341 -38.88 0.37 23.84
C PRO A 341 -38.08 -0.43 24.88
N GLN A 342 -38.74 -0.93 25.94
CA GLN A 342 -38.09 -1.56 27.11
C GLN A 342 -37.21 -2.80 26.82
N ASP A 343 -37.33 -3.40 25.64
CA ASP A 343 -36.57 -4.59 25.21
C ASP A 343 -35.76 -4.34 23.92
N GLU A 344 -35.48 -3.07 23.61
CA GLU A 344 -34.76 -2.70 22.40
C GLU A 344 -33.33 -3.26 22.39
N THR A 345 -32.88 -3.68 21.21
CA THR A 345 -31.49 -4.03 20.93
C THR A 345 -31.08 -3.38 19.62
N TRP A 346 -29.81 -3.01 19.47
CA TRP A 346 -29.37 -2.38 18.23
C TRP A 346 -28.03 -2.92 17.78
N ASP A 347 -27.80 -2.79 16.48
CA ASP A 347 -26.49 -3.00 15.85
C ASP A 347 -25.98 -1.69 15.26
N ILE A 348 -24.70 -1.39 15.50
CA ILE A 348 -24.05 -0.15 15.04
C ILE A 348 -22.97 -0.54 14.04
N MET A 349 -23.18 -0.15 12.78
CA MET A 349 -22.28 -0.47 11.68
C MET A 349 -21.85 0.78 10.92
N PRO A 350 -20.67 0.77 10.26
CA PRO A 350 -20.23 1.89 9.44
C PRO A 350 -21.29 2.27 8.39
N GLY A 351 -21.64 3.55 8.33
CA GLY A 351 -22.52 4.11 7.31
C GLY A 351 -21.75 4.47 6.05
N SER A 352 -22.34 4.26 4.88
CA SER A 352 -21.79 4.80 3.64
C SER A 352 -22.07 6.31 3.59
N ALA A 353 -21.06 7.14 3.85
CA ALA A 353 -21.18 8.58 3.61
C ALA A 353 -21.50 8.80 2.11
N SER A 354 -22.63 9.45 1.85
CA SER A 354 -22.95 10.01 0.54
C SER A 354 -21.95 11.15 0.26
N ILE A 355 -21.18 11.04 -0.82
CA ILE A 355 -20.09 11.98 -1.19
C ILE A 355 -20.64 13.33 -1.74
N ASP A 356 -21.95 13.49 -1.86
CA ASP A 356 -22.55 14.61 -2.61
C ASP A 356 -22.58 15.98 -1.89
N ASP A 357 -22.14 16.10 -0.63
CA ASP A 357 -22.20 17.36 0.15
C ASP A 357 -20.81 17.91 0.60
N ALA A 358 -19.77 17.76 -0.22
CA ALA A 358 -18.52 18.49 0.03
C ALA A 358 -18.73 20.01 -0.17
N PRO A 359 -18.29 20.88 0.76
CA PRO A 359 -18.53 22.33 0.66
C PRO A 359 -17.81 22.92 -0.57
N THR A 360 -18.59 23.59 -1.41
CA THR A 360 -18.09 24.44 -2.51
C THR A 360 -17.21 25.54 -1.92
N VAL A 361 -15.93 25.57 -2.29
CA VAL A 361 -15.03 26.65 -1.91
C VAL A 361 -15.44 27.89 -2.71
N GLU A 362 -15.94 28.93 -2.04
CA GLU A 362 -16.17 30.23 -2.66
C GLU A 362 -14.84 30.81 -3.13
N GLU A 363 -14.73 31.05 -4.45
CA GLU A 363 -13.62 31.81 -5.04
C GLU A 363 -13.65 33.24 -4.49
N SER A 364 -12.69 33.58 -3.63
CA SER A 364 -12.45 34.98 -3.27
C SER A 364 -11.81 35.70 -4.46
N THR A 365 -12.56 36.62 -5.07
CA THR A 365 -12.04 37.58 -6.03
C THR A 365 -10.96 38.45 -5.38
N VAL A 366 -9.73 38.33 -5.87
CA VAL A 366 -8.65 39.28 -5.59
C VAL A 366 -8.82 40.47 -6.54
N GLU A 367 -9.26 41.60 -6.00
CA GLU A 367 -9.18 42.90 -6.66
C GLU A 367 -7.71 43.37 -6.63
N GLU A 368 -7.12 43.56 -7.82
CA GLU A 368 -5.82 44.21 -7.99
C GLU A 368 -5.93 45.71 -7.70
N ALA A 369 -4.98 46.22 -6.90
CA ALA A 369 -4.64 47.65 -6.79
C ALA A 369 -3.13 47.83 -6.94
#